data_AF-A0A7S3VD08-F1
#
_entry.id   AF-A0A7S3VD08-F1
#
_cell.length_a   1.000
_cell.length_b   1.000
_cell.length_c   1.000
_cell.angle_alpha   90.00
_cell.angle_beta   90.00
_cell.angle_gamma   90.00
#
_symmetry.space_group_name_H-M   'P 1'
#
loop_
_entity.id
_entity.type
_entity.pdbx_description
1 polymer ?
#
loop_
_entity_poly.entity_id
_entity_poly.type
_entity_poly.pdbx_seq_one_letter_code
_entity_poly.pdbx_strand_id
1 'polypeptide(L)'
;VGISADGLGIIISAPYESVNGVKSAGQTKVFKDTGSSWLQLGQDLNGSTKYGHSGSSVAMAGNNERVVIGTPKHDENGKNSGQVKVFEYNSQEEWVQVHERNFNGNNK
;
A
#
# COMPACT_ATOMS: atom_id res chain seq x y z
N VAL A 1 2.46 -4.91 8.08
CA VAL A 1 1.94 -6.23 7.61
C VAL A 1 0.46 -6.30 7.95
N GLY A 2 -0.33 -7.01 7.14
CA GLY A 2 -1.74 -7.31 7.40
C GLY A 2 -2.11 -8.66 6.78
N ILE A 3 -3.24 -9.21 7.23
CA ILE A 3 -3.80 -10.47 6.75
C ILE A 3 -5.28 -10.25 6.42
N SER A 4 -5.78 -10.94 5.40
CA SER A 4 -7.19 -10.96 5.04
C SER A 4 -8.03 -11.75 6.05
N ALA A 5 -9.34 -11.52 6.05
CA ALA A 5 -10.27 -12.19 6.95
C ALA A 5 -10.37 -13.70 6.69
N ASP A 6 -10.17 -14.15 5.44
CA ASP A 6 -10.12 -15.58 5.09
C ASP A 6 -8.77 -16.24 5.46
N GLY A 7 -7.78 -15.45 5.89
CA GLY A 7 -6.46 -15.93 6.28
C GLY A 7 -5.54 -16.31 5.12
N LEU A 8 -6.00 -16.15 3.87
CA LEU A 8 -5.27 -16.60 2.68
C LEU A 8 -4.49 -15.48 2.00
N GLY A 9 -4.80 -14.21 2.26
CA GLY A 9 -4.10 -13.06 1.72
C GLY A 9 -3.24 -12.37 2.76
N ILE A 10 -2.02 -11.98 2.38
CA ILE A 10 -1.14 -11.16 3.20
C ILE A 10 -0.69 -9.92 2.44
N ILE A 11 -0.59 -8.80 3.14
CA ILE A 11 0.02 -7.56 2.66
C ILE A 11 1.27 -7.26 3.47
N ILE A 12 2.41 -7.15 2.80
CA ILE A 12 3.71 -6.91 3.41
C ILE A 12 4.29 -5.62 2.83
N SER A 13 4.87 -4.80 3.70
CA SER A 13 5.45 -3.52 3.32
C SER A 13 6.87 -3.37 3.84
N ALA A 14 7.72 -2.79 3.01
CA ALA A 14 9.06 -2.33 3.32
C ALA A 14 9.09 -0.80 3.20
N PRO A 15 8.67 -0.05 4.24
CA PRO A 15 8.45 1.40 4.14
C PRO A 15 9.73 2.21 3.90
N TYR A 16 10.91 1.65 4.18
CA TYR A 16 12.20 2.33 4.00
C TYR A 16 12.88 1.98 2.67
N GLU A 17 12.27 1.11 1.85
CA GLU A 17 12.82 0.68 0.58
C GLU A 17 12.95 1.84 -0.41
N SER A 18 14.04 1.83 -1.18
CA SER A 18 14.28 2.83 -2.22
C SER A 18 13.83 2.26 -3.57
N VAL A 19 12.68 2.72 -4.03
CA VAL A 19 12.04 2.22 -5.26
C VAL A 19 12.22 3.21 -6.40
N ASN A 20 12.59 2.73 -7.60
CA ASN A 20 12.70 3.53 -8.82
C ASN A 20 13.51 4.84 -8.65
N GLY A 21 14.60 4.80 -7.86
CA GLY A 21 15.45 5.97 -7.58
C GLY A 21 14.92 6.93 -6.51
N VAL A 22 13.75 6.66 -5.92
CA VAL A 22 13.15 7.47 -4.86
C VAL A 22 13.52 6.89 -3.50
N LYS A 23 14.34 7.64 -2.74
CA LYS A 23 14.84 7.21 -1.41
C LYS A 23 13.69 7.02 -0.42
N SER A 24 13.65 5.85 0.22
CA SER A 24 12.65 5.50 1.25
C SER A 24 11.23 5.89 0.87
N ALA A 25 10.89 5.67 -0.41
CA ALA A 25 9.52 5.85 -0.89
C ALA A 25 8.60 4.76 -0.31
N GLY A 26 9.16 3.59 -0.03
CA GLY A 26 8.45 2.43 0.48
C GLY A 26 7.90 1.55 -0.64
N GLN A 27 7.84 0.25 -0.38
CA GLN A 27 7.26 -0.74 -1.28
C GLN A 27 6.27 -1.60 -0.52
N THR A 28 5.13 -1.92 -1.13
CA THR A 28 4.15 -2.88 -0.61
C THR A 28 3.88 -3.96 -1.64
N LYS A 29 3.74 -5.21 -1.18
CA LYS A 29 3.42 -6.38 -1.98
C LYS A 29 2.25 -7.13 -1.33
N VAL A 30 1.44 -7.77 -2.16
CA VAL A 30 0.32 -8.61 -1.74
C VAL A 30 0.58 -10.03 -2.21
N PHE A 31 0.37 -11.00 -1.32
CA PHE A 31 0.49 -12.42 -1.63
C PHE A 31 -0.77 -13.17 -1.24
N LYS A 32 -1.04 -14.26 -1.95
CA LYS A 32 -2.11 -15.21 -1.67
C LYS A 32 -1.51 -16.60 -1.47
N ASP A 33 -1.93 -17.27 -0.40
CA ASP A 33 -1.61 -18.68 -0.17
C ASP A 33 -2.43 -19.56 -1.12
N THR A 34 -1.73 -20.46 -1.81
CA THR A 34 -2.30 -21.45 -2.71
C THR A 34 -2.38 -22.85 -2.07
N GLY A 35 -1.99 -22.97 -0.80
CA GLY A 35 -1.87 -24.22 -0.04
C GLY A 35 -0.54 -24.94 -0.24
N SER A 36 0.22 -24.62 -1.29
CA SER A 36 1.56 -25.16 -1.54
C SER A 36 2.64 -24.09 -1.74
N SER A 37 2.22 -22.83 -1.94
CA SER A 37 3.12 -21.71 -2.22
C SER A 37 2.42 -20.37 -2.00
N TRP A 38 3.22 -19.31 -1.90
CA TRP A 38 2.74 -17.93 -1.89
C TRP A 38 2.83 -17.33 -3.30
N LEU A 39 1.68 -16.95 -3.86
CA LEU A 39 1.59 -16.27 -5.15
C LEU A 39 1.50 -14.76 -4.92
N GLN A 40 2.36 -13.95 -5.55
CA GLN A 40 2.18 -12.50 -5.54
C GLN A 40 0.97 -12.13 -6.40
N LEU A 41 0.05 -11.33 -5.85
CA LEU A 41 -1.06 -10.75 -6.61
C LEU A 41 -0.61 -9.44 -7.23
N GLY A 42 -0.61 -9.38 -8.56
CA GLY A 42 -0.32 -8.17 -9.33
C GLY A 42 1.08 -7.58 -9.13
N GLN A 43 1.24 -6.36 -9.63
CA GLN A 43 2.49 -5.62 -9.56
C GLN A 43 2.76 -5.02 -8.17
N ASP A 44 4.01 -4.61 -7.95
CA ASP A 44 4.42 -3.95 -6.71
C ASP A 44 3.72 -2.60 -6.52
N LEU A 45 3.26 -2.34 -5.30
CA LEU A 45 2.66 -1.09 -4.88
C LEU A 45 3.75 -0.16 -4.33
N ASN A 46 4.42 0.53 -5.25
CA ASN A 46 5.54 1.42 -4.95
C ASN A 46 5.05 2.80 -4.47
N GLY A 47 5.65 3.30 -3.40
CA GLY A 47 5.51 4.69 -3.00
C GLY A 47 6.18 5.63 -4.01
N SER A 48 5.68 6.87 -4.08
CA SER A 48 6.17 7.90 -4.99
C SER A 48 6.83 9.09 -4.28
N THR A 49 6.75 9.15 -2.96
CA THR A 49 7.18 10.30 -2.16
C THR A 49 8.53 10.01 -1.51
N LYS A 50 9.54 10.83 -1.81
CA LYS A 50 10.88 10.73 -1.19
C LYS A 50 10.76 10.87 0.33
N TYR A 51 11.30 9.90 1.08
CA TYR A 51 11.14 9.79 2.53
C TYR A 51 9.68 9.75 3.01
N GLY A 52 8.73 9.44 2.12
CA GLY A 52 7.30 9.40 2.43
C GLY A 52 6.90 8.18 3.28
N HIS A 53 7.70 7.11 3.20
CA HIS A 53 7.50 5.87 3.94
C HIS A 53 6.14 5.20 3.65
N SER A 54 5.77 5.10 2.36
CA SER A 54 4.56 4.38 1.94
C SER A 54 4.58 2.95 2.46
N GLY A 55 3.44 2.48 2.97
CA GLY A 55 3.35 1.16 3.61
C GLY A 55 3.72 1.16 5.09
N SER A 56 3.87 2.33 5.72
CA SER A 56 4.00 2.42 7.20
C SER A 56 2.75 1.91 7.92
N SER A 57 1.59 2.00 7.27
CA SER A 57 0.34 1.37 7.68
C SER A 57 -0.33 0.75 6.47
N VAL A 58 -0.89 -0.45 6.64
CA VAL A 58 -1.60 -1.17 5.59
C VAL A 58 -2.84 -1.86 6.14
N ALA A 59 -3.86 -1.99 5.29
CA ALA A 59 -5.05 -2.81 5.55
C ALA A 59 -5.48 -3.52 4.26
N MET A 60 -6.11 -4.67 4.41
CA MET A 60 -6.58 -5.52 3.32
C MET A 60 -8.03 -5.94 3.59
N ALA A 61 -8.85 -5.90 2.54
CA ALA A 61 -10.22 -6.40 2.59
C ALA A 61 -10.24 -7.93 2.63
N GLY A 62 -11.30 -8.51 3.20
CA GLY A 62 -11.40 -9.96 3.41
C GLY A 62 -11.40 -10.81 2.14
N ASN A 63 -11.76 -10.24 1.00
CA ASN A 63 -11.76 -10.90 -0.31
C ASN A 63 -10.43 -10.73 -1.09
N ASN A 64 -9.41 -10.08 -0.52
CA ASN A 64 -8.13 -9.79 -1.16
C ASN A 64 -8.21 -8.84 -2.37
N GLU A 65 -9.34 -8.20 -2.63
CA GLU A 65 -9.55 -7.37 -3.83
C GLU A 65 -9.33 -5.87 -3.57
N ARG A 66 -9.20 -5.45 -2.32
CA ARG A 66 -8.97 -4.04 -1.97
C ARG A 66 -7.92 -3.91 -0.87
N VAL A 67 -6.99 -2.99 -1.05
CA VAL A 67 -5.98 -2.64 -0.05
C VAL A 67 -5.90 -1.14 0.16
N VAL A 68 -5.47 -0.74 1.35
CA VAL A 68 -5.27 0.65 1.74
C VAL A 68 -3.85 0.80 2.26
N ILE A 69 -3.13 1.83 1.78
CA ILE A 69 -1.73 2.07 2.09
C ILE A 69 -1.57 3.51 2.58
N GLY A 70 -0.95 3.67 3.75
CA GLY A 70 -0.64 4.97 4.34
C GLY A 70 0.82 5.40 4.11
N THR A 71 0.98 6.69 3.85
CA THR A 71 2.26 7.40 3.63
C THR A 71 2.32 8.58 4.61
N PRO A 72 2.77 8.36 5.87
CA PRO A 72 2.64 9.35 6.94
C PRO A 72 3.53 10.59 6.75
N LYS A 73 4.62 10.48 5.99
CA LYS A 73 5.54 11.58 5.72
C LYS A 73 5.29 12.25 4.37
N HIS A 74 4.05 12.18 3.88
CA HIS A 74 3.68 12.95 2.71
C HIS A 74 3.47 14.41 3.10
N ASP A 75 4.12 15.32 2.37
CA ASP A 75 4.21 16.74 2.75
C ASP A 75 3.33 17.68 1.91
N GLU A 76 2.39 17.15 1.10
CA GLU A 76 1.68 17.97 0.08
C GLU A 76 0.84 19.08 0.71
N ASN A 77 0.22 18.79 1.86
CA ASN A 77 -0.66 19.71 2.57
C ASN A 77 -0.08 20.16 3.93
N GLY A 78 1.25 20.12 4.07
CA GLY A 78 1.96 20.47 5.30
C GLY A 78 2.95 19.39 5.72
N LYS A 79 3.88 19.75 6.61
CA LYS A 79 4.94 18.82 7.05
C LYS A 79 4.35 17.58 7.72
N ASN A 80 4.67 16.41 7.18
CA ASN A 80 4.16 15.09 7.53
C ASN A 80 2.62 15.07 7.63
N SER A 81 1.95 15.79 6.73
CA SER A 81 0.50 15.88 6.78
C SER A 81 -0.14 14.53 6.48
N GLY A 82 0.51 13.72 5.65
CA GLY A 82 0.17 12.32 5.39
C GLY A 82 -0.74 12.13 4.18
N GLN A 83 -0.70 10.92 3.62
CA GLN A 83 -1.54 10.49 2.52
C GLN A 83 -2.02 9.05 2.76
N VAL A 84 -3.22 8.75 2.26
CA VAL A 84 -3.70 7.38 2.08
C VAL A 84 -4.03 7.15 0.60
N LYS A 85 -3.64 6.00 0.07
CA LYS A 85 -4.02 5.49 -1.25
C LYS A 85 -4.79 4.18 -1.11
N VAL A 86 -5.82 4.02 -1.92
CA VAL A 86 -6.65 2.80 -1.99
C VAL A 86 -6.46 2.18 -3.36
N PHE A 87 -6.21 0.86 -3.37
CA PHE A 87 -6.03 0.08 -4.58
C PHE A 87 -7.06 -1.03 -4.66
N GLU A 88 -7.52 -1.32 -5.87
CA GLU A 88 -8.36 -2.47 -6.19
C GLU A 88 -7.66 -3.41 -7.15
N TYR A 89 -7.82 -4.71 -6.92
CA TYR A 89 -7.31 -5.77 -7.78
C TYR A 89 -8.34 -6.03 -8.89
N ASN A 90 -7.94 -5.86 -10.14
CA ASN A 90 -8.86 -5.97 -11.28
C ASN A 90 -8.83 -7.37 -11.92
N SER A 91 -9.73 -7.57 -12.90
CA SER A 91 -9.82 -8.83 -13.68
C SER A 91 -8.61 -9.12 -14.58
N GLN A 92 -7.74 -8.14 -14.79
CA GLN A 92 -6.48 -8.28 -15.54
C GLN A 92 -5.30 -8.64 -14.63
N GLU A 93 -5.57 -8.98 -13.36
CA GLU A 93 -4.57 -9.33 -12.36
C GLU A 93 -3.63 -8.16 -11.98
N GLU A 94 -4.12 -6.92 -12.08
CA GLU A 94 -3.38 -5.70 -11.77
C GLU A 94 -3.99 -4.96 -10.58
N TRP A 95 -3.14 -4.28 -9.80
CA TRP A 95 -3.60 -3.31 -8.83
C TRP A 95 -3.83 -1.94 -9.46
N VAL A 96 -5.01 -1.37 -9.30
CA VAL A 96 -5.36 -0.04 -9.80
C VAL A 96 -5.61 0.89 -8.63
N GLN A 97 -4.95 2.05 -8.60
CA GLN A 97 -5.26 3.09 -7.61
C GLN A 97 -6.65 3.65 -7.92
N VAL A 98 -7.60 3.47 -7.01
CA VAL A 98 -8.99 3.92 -7.17
C VAL A 98 -9.32 5.16 -6.36
N HIS A 99 -8.60 5.39 -5.25
CA HIS A 99 -8.79 6.59 -4.42
C HIS A 99 -7.46 7.06 -3.82
N GLU A 100 -7.39 8.36 -3.55
CA GLU A 100 -6.34 8.96 -2.72
C GLU A 100 -6.91 10.08 -1.84
N ARG A 101 -6.25 10.30 -0.70
CA ARG A 101 -6.56 11.40 0.22
C ARG A 101 -5.27 11.94 0.84
N ASN A 102 -5.03 13.23 0.63
CA ASN A 102 -3.98 13.98 1.30
C ASN A 102 -4.56 14.68 2.53
N PHE A 103 -4.02 14.38 3.70
CA PHE A 103 -4.45 14.96 4.97
C PHE A 103 -3.76 16.31 5.15
N ASN A 104 -4.40 17.27 5.82
CA ASN A 104 -3.88 18.64 5.97
C ASN A 104 -3.80 19.10 7.44
N GLY A 105 -3.80 18.15 8.39
CA GLY A 105 -3.78 18.44 9.83
C GLY A 105 -5.08 19.04 10.41
N ASN A 106 -6.06 19.40 9.56
CA ASN A 106 -7.29 20.09 9.95
C ASN A 106 -8.56 19.27 9.62
N ASN A 107 -8.44 17.98 9.32
CA ASN A 107 -9.57 17.13 8.96
C ASN A 107 -10.57 17.02 10.14
N LYS A 108 -11.64 17.82 10.09
CA LYS A 108 -12.90 17.58 10.80
C LYS A 108 -13.81 16.69 9.97
#